data_AF-A0A9P0CMQ6-F1
#
_entry.id   AF-A0A9P0CMQ6-F1
#
_cell.length_a   1.000
_cell.length_b   1.000
_cell.length_c   1.000
_cell.angle_alpha   90.00
_cell.angle_beta   90.00
_cell.angle_gamma   90.00
#
_symmetry.space_group_name_H-M   'P 1'
#
loop_
_entity.id
_entity.type
_entity.pdbx_description
1 polymer ?
#
loop_
_entity_poly.entity_id
_entity_poly.type
_entity_poly.pdbx_seq_one_letter_code
_entity_poly.pdbx_strand_id
1 'polypeptide(L)'
;MLSRYRSVIKKGNSSCRFLSENLNVEVAQNFPKDTRVQVIENCTIKKIHQTNKKVTGVETDQGIIKCEYFVNCAGFWARGVGQLSEPYVKVPLHAVEHYYLHTKPLPSLDAMLPASSKERQLPEDWDHFHVLLEQLIHSVPSLDNAVLDKLCNRPEAFSPDCKWIVGEAPEIRNYLIAA
;
A
#
# COMPACT_ATOMS: atom_id res chain seq x y z
N MET A 1 26.36 22.68 4.89
CA MET A 1 25.13 22.28 5.62
C MET A 1 24.95 20.77 5.58
N LEU A 2 24.89 20.13 4.40
CA LEU A 2 24.85 18.67 4.22
C LEU A 2 26.04 17.89 4.84
N SER A 3 27.21 18.52 5.00
CA SER A 3 28.41 17.90 5.57
C SER A 3 28.30 17.59 7.07
N ARG A 4 27.45 18.31 7.82
CA ARG A 4 27.27 18.14 9.27
C ARG A 4 26.33 16.98 9.60
N TYR A 5 25.41 16.64 8.70
CA TYR A 5 24.47 15.53 8.86
C TYR A 5 24.97 14.21 8.26
N ARG A 6 25.88 14.27 7.28
CA ARG A 6 26.59 13.07 6.80
C ARG A 6 27.37 12.33 7.91
N SER A 7 27.77 13.00 8.99
CA SER A 7 28.42 12.36 10.14
C SER A 7 27.43 11.70 11.12
N VAL A 8 26.17 12.13 11.14
CA VAL A 8 25.09 11.57 11.99
C VAL A 8 24.47 10.34 11.31
N ILE A 9 24.37 10.37 9.97
CA ILE A 9 23.85 9.26 9.17
C ILE A 9 24.95 8.20 8.95
N LYS A 10 25.16 7.31 9.92
CA LYS A 10 25.95 6.09 9.73
C LYS A 10 25.11 5.05 8.98
N LYS A 11 25.02 5.17 7.65
CA LYS A 11 24.25 4.24 6.78
C LYS A 11 24.65 2.79 7.05
N GLY A 12 23.70 1.95 7.48
CA GLY A 12 23.82 0.50 7.42
C GLY A 12 23.59 0.03 5.98
N ASN A 13 24.50 -0.80 5.46
CA ASN A 13 24.35 -1.40 4.13
C ASN A 13 23.17 -2.39 4.14
N SER A 14 22.02 -1.97 3.62
CA SER A 14 20.90 -2.87 3.33
C SER A 14 20.39 -2.60 1.92
N SER A 15 20.84 -3.42 0.97
CA SER A 15 20.26 -3.50 -0.37
C SER A 15 18.92 -4.21 -0.30
N CYS A 16 17.82 -3.47 -0.50
CA CYS A 16 16.49 -4.06 -0.64
C CYS A 16 16.19 -4.28 -2.13
N ARG A 17 15.93 -5.55 -2.50
CA ARG A 17 15.46 -5.93 -3.84
C ARG A 17 13.98 -5.59 -3.96
N PHE A 18 13.61 -4.94 -5.06
CA PHE A 18 12.23 -4.65 -5.46
C PHE A 18 11.47 -5.96 -5.70
N LEU A 19 10.41 -6.22 -4.94
CA LEU A 19 9.51 -7.36 -5.19
C LEU A 19 8.33 -6.87 -6.05
N SER A 20 8.45 -7.19 -7.35
CA SER A 20 7.46 -7.39 -8.41
C SER A 20 6.21 -6.51 -8.48
N GLU A 21 6.05 -5.93 -9.66
CA GLU A 21 4.97 -5.10 -10.24
C GLU A 21 3.59 -5.79 -10.38
N ASN A 22 3.36 -6.92 -9.70
CA ASN A 22 2.18 -7.74 -9.95
C ASN A 22 1.06 -7.44 -8.94
N LEU A 23 -0.08 -7.02 -9.48
CA LEU A 23 -1.36 -6.88 -8.79
C LEU A 23 -1.77 -8.27 -8.26
N ASN A 24 -1.44 -8.59 -7.00
CA ASN A 24 -1.98 -9.78 -6.35
C ASN A 24 -3.45 -9.50 -6.02
N VAL A 25 -4.35 -10.04 -6.83
CA VAL A 25 -5.78 -10.01 -6.56
C VAL A 25 -6.17 -11.31 -5.88
N GLU A 26 -6.56 -11.22 -4.61
CA GLU A 26 -7.21 -12.33 -3.92
C GLU A 26 -8.66 -12.40 -4.37
N VAL A 27 -9.02 -13.44 -5.13
CA VAL A 27 -10.39 -13.67 -5.59
C VAL A 27 -11.08 -14.68 -4.67
N ALA A 28 -11.82 -14.19 -3.68
CA ALA A 28 -12.63 -15.03 -2.81
C ALA A 28 -13.97 -15.41 -3.49
N GLN A 29 -14.15 -16.68 -3.87
CA GLN A 29 -15.43 -17.24 -4.32
C GLN A 29 -16.04 -18.14 -3.24
N ASN A 30 -17.34 -17.98 -2.95
CA ASN A 30 -18.08 -18.81 -2.00
C ASN A 30 -18.65 -20.08 -2.66
N PHE A 31 -18.23 -21.27 -2.22
CA PHE A 31 -18.91 -22.56 -2.44
C PHE A 31 -19.32 -23.18 -1.09
N PRO A 32 -20.40 -23.99 -0.92
CA PRO A 32 -20.90 -24.35 0.40
C PRO A 32 -20.06 -25.38 1.19
N LYS A 33 -19.86 -25.05 2.49
CA LYS A 33 -19.60 -25.86 3.70
C LYS A 33 -18.33 -26.75 3.77
N ASP A 34 -17.16 -26.14 3.80
CA ASP A 34 -16.19 -26.19 4.92
C ASP A 34 -14.92 -25.43 4.50
N THR A 35 -14.71 -24.27 5.11
CA THR A 35 -13.71 -23.20 4.81
C THR A 35 -13.50 -22.88 3.31
N ARG A 36 -14.26 -21.88 2.86
CA ARG A 36 -14.75 -21.70 1.47
C ARG A 36 -14.05 -20.60 0.67
N VAL A 37 -12.77 -20.32 0.92
CA VAL A 37 -12.05 -19.23 0.26
C VAL A 37 -10.88 -19.78 -0.52
N GLN A 38 -10.80 -19.42 -1.80
CA GLN A 38 -9.64 -19.67 -2.64
C GLN A 38 -8.80 -18.40 -2.69
N VAL A 39 -7.49 -18.55 -2.50
CA VAL A 39 -6.51 -17.47 -2.67
C VAL A 39 -5.68 -17.83 -3.89
N ILE A 40 -5.69 -16.96 -4.90
CA ILE A 40 -4.98 -17.16 -6.15
C ILE A 40 -3.98 -16.02 -6.30
N GLU A 41 -2.71 -16.30 -6.03
CA GLU A 41 -1.63 -15.32 -6.19
C GLU A 41 -1.13 -15.28 -7.65
N ASN A 42 -0.40 -14.23 -8.01
CA ASN A 42 0.11 -14.03 -9.38
C ASN A 42 -1.01 -14.08 -10.44
N CYS A 43 -2.18 -13.56 -10.09
CA CYS A 43 -3.37 -13.53 -10.92
C CYS A 43 -3.74 -12.07 -11.21
N THR A 44 -3.47 -11.63 -12.42
CA THR A 44 -3.65 -10.24 -12.83
C THR A 44 -5.02 -10.04 -13.44
N ILE A 45 -5.86 -9.19 -12.86
CA ILE A 45 -7.11 -8.78 -13.50
C ILE A 45 -6.80 -8.01 -14.79
N LYS A 46 -7.47 -8.37 -15.89
CA LYS A 46 -7.42 -7.68 -17.18
C LYS A 46 -8.71 -6.91 -17.47
N LYS A 47 -9.86 -7.45 -17.06
CA LYS A 47 -11.16 -6.82 -17.32
C LYS A 47 -12.20 -7.24 -16.28
N ILE A 48 -13.14 -6.36 -15.99
CA ILE A 48 -14.33 -6.67 -15.21
C ILE A 48 -15.48 -6.83 -16.20
N HIS A 49 -16.17 -7.97 -16.13
CA HIS A 49 -17.33 -8.27 -16.96
C HIS A 49 -18.61 -7.83 -16.26
N GLN A 50 -19.48 -7.18 -17.03
CA GLN A 50 -20.78 -6.74 -16.59
C GLN A 50 -21.85 -6.94 -17.66
N THR A 51 -23.09 -7.14 -17.23
CA THR A 51 -24.28 -7.16 -18.09
C THR A 51 -25.37 -6.33 -17.41
N ASN A 52 -26.04 -5.44 -18.14
CA ASN A 52 -27.04 -4.53 -17.59
C ASN A 52 -26.53 -3.76 -16.34
N LYS A 53 -25.29 -3.25 -16.43
CA LYS A 53 -24.57 -2.57 -15.35
C LYS A 53 -24.56 -3.38 -14.04
N LYS A 54 -24.42 -4.70 -14.11
CA LYS A 54 -24.24 -5.59 -12.97
C LYS A 54 -23.06 -6.51 -13.25
N VAL A 55 -22.20 -6.71 -12.26
CA VAL A 55 -21.04 -7.62 -12.34
C VAL A 55 -21.49 -9.04 -12.69
N THR A 56 -20.74 -9.70 -13.59
CA THR A 56 -20.95 -11.10 -13.98
C THR A 56 -19.67 -11.94 -13.93
N GLY A 57 -18.50 -11.32 -13.84
CA GLY A 57 -17.22 -12.02 -13.75
C GLY A 57 -16.02 -11.10 -13.86
N VAL A 58 -14.84 -11.69 -13.76
CA VAL A 58 -13.55 -11.03 -13.89
C VAL A 58 -12.68 -11.84 -14.84
N GLU A 59 -12.10 -11.17 -15.83
CA GLU A 59 -11.10 -11.72 -16.74
C GLU A 59 -9.72 -11.54 -16.11
N THR A 60 -8.94 -12.62 -16.08
CA THR A 60 -7.57 -12.63 -15.56
C THR A 60 -6.62 -13.24 -16.59
N ASP A 61 -5.32 -13.11 -16.36
CA ASP A 61 -4.29 -13.83 -17.13
C ASP A 61 -4.35 -15.35 -16.99
N GLN A 62 -5.10 -15.88 -16.02
CA GLN A 62 -5.31 -17.31 -15.79
C GLN A 62 -6.71 -17.79 -16.24
N GLY A 63 -7.51 -16.92 -16.86
CA GLY A 63 -8.85 -17.22 -17.36
C GLY A 63 -9.96 -16.39 -16.71
N ILE A 64 -11.21 -16.76 -16.99
CA ILE A 64 -12.38 -16.01 -16.53
C ILE A 64 -12.94 -16.64 -15.25
N ILE A 65 -13.07 -15.81 -14.23
CA ILE A 65 -13.69 -16.17 -12.95
C ILE A 65 -15.10 -15.56 -12.92
N LYS A 66 -16.14 -16.40 -12.96
CA LYS A 66 -17.54 -15.94 -12.88
C LYS A 66 -17.89 -15.55 -11.46
N CYS A 67 -18.47 -14.37 -11.26
CA CYS A 67 -18.86 -13.90 -9.93
C CYS A 67 -20.09 -13.01 -10.02
N GLU A 68 -20.95 -13.07 -8.99
CA GLU A 68 -22.08 -12.15 -8.87
C GLU A 68 -21.67 -10.82 -8.23
N TYR A 69 -20.64 -10.83 -7.37
CA TYR A 69 -20.11 -9.67 -6.66
C TYR A 69 -18.61 -9.57 -6.90
N PHE A 70 -18.12 -8.35 -7.05
CA PHE A 70 -16.70 -8.03 -7.13
C PHE A 70 -16.39 -6.96 -6.07
N VAL A 71 -15.35 -7.19 -5.26
CA VAL A 71 -14.92 -6.23 -4.24
C VAL A 71 -13.49 -5.80 -4.56
N ASN A 72 -13.30 -4.51 -4.83
CA ASN A 72 -12.01 -3.91 -5.14
C ASN A 72 -11.30 -3.50 -3.84
N CYS A 73 -10.38 -4.35 -3.40
CA CYS A 73 -9.49 -4.11 -2.24
C CYS A 73 -8.04 -3.85 -2.65
N ALA A 74 -7.81 -3.30 -3.86
CA ALA A 74 -6.46 -3.24 -4.44
C ALA A 74 -5.58 -2.09 -3.91
N GLY A 75 -5.93 -1.48 -2.77
CA GLY A 75 -5.20 -0.37 -2.15
C GLY A 75 -4.93 0.77 -3.13
N PHE A 76 -3.67 1.20 -3.26
CA PHE A 76 -3.29 2.26 -4.20
C PHE A 76 -3.53 1.92 -5.68
N TRP A 77 -3.72 0.64 -6.04
CA TRP A 77 -4.10 0.22 -7.39
C TRP A 77 -5.62 0.25 -7.65
N ALA A 78 -6.44 0.48 -6.63
CA ALA A 78 -7.90 0.40 -6.75
C ALA A 78 -8.45 1.32 -7.85
N ARG A 79 -7.83 2.49 -8.06
CA ARG A 79 -8.14 3.38 -9.20
C ARG A 79 -7.90 2.72 -10.55
N GLY A 80 -6.76 2.05 -10.73
CA GLY A 80 -6.47 1.33 -11.97
C GLY A 80 -7.44 0.18 -12.19
N VAL A 81 -7.79 -0.57 -11.14
CA VAL A 81 -8.78 -1.66 -11.21
C VAL A 81 -10.18 -1.12 -11.58
N GLY A 82 -10.58 0.04 -11.07
CA GLY A 82 -11.83 0.71 -11.47
C GLY A 82 -11.91 1.08 -12.95
N GLN A 83 -10.75 1.30 -13.59
CA GLN A 83 -10.65 1.58 -15.03
C GLN A 83 -10.75 0.32 -15.90
N LEU A 84 -10.77 -0.89 -15.31
CA LEU A 84 -10.94 -2.16 -16.03
C LEU A 84 -12.41 -2.54 -16.27
N SER A 85 -13.36 -1.70 -15.83
CA SER A 85 -14.79 -1.87 -16.06
C SER A 85 -15.35 -0.91 -17.11
N GLU A 86 -16.56 -1.16 -17.60
CA GLU A 86 -17.25 -0.28 -18.53
C GLU A 86 -18.73 -0.13 -18.12
N PRO A 87 -19.19 1.07 -17.73
CA PRO A 87 -18.41 2.29 -17.55
C PRO A 87 -17.33 2.16 -16.46
N TYR A 88 -16.31 3.04 -16.49
CA TYR A 88 -15.28 3.07 -15.46
C TYR A 88 -15.87 3.37 -14.08
N VAL A 89 -15.50 2.57 -13.08
CA VAL A 89 -15.78 2.88 -11.68
C VAL A 89 -14.76 3.88 -11.18
N LYS A 90 -15.23 5.02 -10.68
CA LYS A 90 -14.35 6.09 -10.20
C LYS A 90 -13.93 5.82 -8.76
N VAL A 91 -12.65 5.48 -8.58
CA VAL A 91 -12.02 5.40 -7.26
C VAL A 91 -11.05 6.57 -7.11
N PRO A 92 -11.41 7.65 -6.38
CA PRO A 92 -10.59 8.84 -6.23
C PRO A 92 -9.46 8.62 -5.22
N LEU A 93 -8.55 7.68 -5.53
CA LEU A 93 -7.34 7.43 -4.75
C LEU A 93 -6.10 7.87 -5.52
N HIS A 94 -5.10 8.33 -4.78
CA HIS A 94 -3.77 8.65 -5.29
C HIS A 94 -2.71 8.03 -4.38
N ALA A 95 -1.64 7.50 -4.98
CA ALA A 95 -0.49 7.02 -4.23
C ALA A 95 0.38 8.22 -3.83
N VAL A 96 0.66 8.36 -2.54
CA VAL A 96 1.55 9.39 -2.00
C VAL A 96 2.71 8.74 -1.26
N GLU A 97 3.83 9.45 -1.17
CA GLU A 97 5.00 9.00 -0.41
C GLU A 97 4.78 9.24 1.09
N HIS A 98 4.97 8.20 1.89
CA HIS A 98 4.92 8.24 3.34
C HIS A 98 6.28 7.81 3.91
N TYR A 99 6.93 8.75 4.59
CA TYR A 99 8.24 8.58 5.20
C TYR A 99 8.13 8.24 6.69
N TYR A 100 8.90 7.26 7.15
CA TYR A 100 9.12 6.99 8.57
C TYR A 100 10.57 6.59 8.81
N LEU A 101 11.10 7.00 9.96
CA LEU A 101 12.50 6.83 10.32
C LEU A 101 12.62 5.83 11.47
N HIS A 102 13.38 4.77 11.23
CA HIS A 102 13.74 3.81 12.25
C HIS A 102 15.05 4.25 12.91
N THR A 103 15.06 4.28 14.23
CA THR A 103 16.28 4.38 15.03
C THR A 103 16.65 3.00 15.54
N LYS A 104 17.93 2.83 15.90
CA LYS A 104 18.31 1.70 16.75
C LYS A 104 17.64 1.83 18.11
N PRO A 105 17.39 0.71 18.81
CA PRO A 105 16.83 0.74 20.16
C PRO A 105 17.59 1.73 21.04
N LEU A 106 16.86 2.65 21.66
CA LEU A 106 17.42 3.59 22.61
C LEU A 106 17.51 2.90 23.97
N PRO A 107 18.67 2.87 24.64
CA PRO A 107 18.85 2.17 25.92
C PRO A 107 17.88 2.61 27.02
N SER A 108 17.32 3.82 26.91
CA SER A 108 16.40 4.42 27.87
C SER A 108 14.92 4.19 27.57
N LEU A 109 14.56 3.40 26.54
CA LEU A 109 13.17 3.17 26.12
C LEU A 109 12.87 1.66 26.09
N ASP A 110 11.86 1.22 26.86
CA ASP A 110 11.52 -0.20 26.99
C ASP A 110 11.03 -0.83 25.67
N ALA A 111 11.54 -2.03 25.38
CA ALA A 111 11.45 -2.71 24.09
C ALA A 111 10.15 -3.53 23.87
N MET A 112 8.98 -2.97 24.16
CA MET A 112 7.68 -3.62 23.84
C MET A 112 7.15 -3.30 22.42
N LEU A 113 8.02 -2.92 21.48
CA LEU A 113 7.60 -2.56 20.12
C LEU A 113 7.76 -3.73 19.16
N PRO A 114 6.73 -4.04 18.33
CA PRO A 114 6.78 -5.14 17.36
C PRO A 114 7.91 -4.93 16.33
N ALA A 115 8.55 -6.02 15.93
CA ALA A 115 9.65 -6.01 14.97
C ALA A 115 9.17 -5.63 13.54
N SER A 116 10.03 -4.95 12.79
CA SER A 116 9.75 -4.45 11.45
C SER A 116 9.51 -5.56 10.43
N SER A 117 8.40 -5.47 9.70
CA SER A 117 8.07 -6.35 8.59
C SER A 117 8.92 -6.06 7.35
N LYS A 118 9.17 -7.08 6.52
CA LYS A 118 9.70 -6.88 5.16
C LYS A 118 8.56 -6.38 4.28
N GLU A 119 8.63 -5.16 3.77
CA GLU A 119 7.54 -4.60 2.96
C GLU A 119 8.08 -3.78 1.78
N ARG A 120 7.19 -3.43 0.85
CA ARG A 120 7.50 -2.66 -0.36
C ARG A 120 8.02 -1.28 0.03
N GLN A 121 9.07 -0.80 -0.63
CA GLN A 121 9.70 0.47 -0.33
C GLN A 121 10.09 1.19 -1.61
N LEU A 122 9.89 2.50 -1.62
CA LEU A 122 10.44 3.43 -2.59
C LEU A 122 11.87 3.80 -2.19
N PRO A 123 12.66 4.39 -3.10
CA PRO A 123 13.98 4.90 -2.76
C PRO A 123 13.92 5.92 -1.62
N GLU A 124 14.97 5.92 -0.79
CA GLU A 124 15.14 6.91 0.26
C GLU A 124 15.40 8.30 -0.36
N ASP A 125 14.63 9.31 0.08
CA ASP A 125 14.89 10.71 -0.24
C ASP A 125 15.26 11.49 1.03
N TRP A 126 16.56 11.54 1.30
CA TRP A 126 17.10 12.28 2.45
C TRP A 126 17.06 13.79 2.25
N ASP A 127 17.12 14.26 1.00
CA ASP A 127 17.08 15.69 0.71
C ASP A 127 15.67 16.24 0.94
N HIS A 128 14.63 15.45 0.68
CA HIS A 128 13.28 15.77 1.11
C HIS A 128 13.10 15.66 2.63
N PHE A 129 13.57 14.56 3.24
CA PHE A 129 13.26 14.26 4.63
C PHE A 129 14.04 15.08 5.66
N HIS A 130 15.26 15.56 5.35
CA HIS A 130 16.12 16.21 6.35
C HIS A 130 15.47 17.42 7.03
N VAL A 131 14.66 18.21 6.31
CA VAL A 131 13.98 19.39 6.86
C VAL A 131 13.07 18.99 8.03
N LEU A 132 12.36 17.86 7.91
CA LEU A 132 11.50 17.34 8.97
C LEU A 132 12.32 16.79 10.14
N LEU A 133 13.43 16.10 9.84
CA LEU A 133 14.33 15.57 10.85
C LEU A 133 14.95 16.68 11.71
N GLU A 134 15.33 17.80 11.10
CA GLU A 134 15.85 18.96 11.83
C GLU A 134 14.81 19.48 12.83
N GLN A 135 13.56 19.69 12.40
CA GLN A 135 12.49 20.15 13.30
C GLN A 135 12.17 19.12 14.41
N LEU A 136 12.28 17.83 14.10
CA LEU A 136 12.09 16.75 15.08
C LEU A 136 13.15 16.78 16.17
N ILE A 137 14.43 16.96 15.83
CA ILE A 137 15.53 17.06 16.80
C ILE A 137 15.37 18.29 17.69
N HIS A 138 14.93 19.42 17.13
CA HIS A 138 14.62 20.61 17.92
C HIS A 138 13.50 20.35 18.94
N SER A 139 12.49 19.54 18.57
CA SER A 139 11.35 19.22 19.42
C SER A 139 11.67 18.14 20.46
N VAL A 140 12.56 17.20 20.12
CA VAL A 140 12.94 16.06 20.98
C VAL A 140 14.48 15.97 21.04
N PRO A 141 15.14 16.79 21.90
CA PRO A 141 16.60 16.90 21.92
C PRO A 141 17.35 15.61 22.23
N SER A 142 16.72 14.64 22.90
CA SER A 142 17.32 13.33 23.16
C SER A 142 17.61 12.52 21.90
N LEU A 143 16.99 12.88 20.76
CA LEU A 143 17.25 12.24 19.46
C LEU A 143 18.57 12.68 18.82
N ASP A 144 19.22 13.74 19.30
CA ASP A 144 20.50 14.23 18.73
C ASP A 144 21.60 13.15 18.79
N ASN A 145 21.56 12.29 19.81
CA ASN A 145 22.49 11.18 19.98
C ASN A 145 21.96 9.83 19.45
N ALA A 146 20.77 9.81 18.85
CA ALA A 146 20.17 8.57 18.36
C ALA A 146 20.90 8.07 17.10
N VAL A 147 21.13 6.76 17.04
CA VAL A 147 21.67 6.14 15.83
C VAL A 147 20.51 5.78 14.91
N LEU A 148 20.46 6.42 13.75
CA LEU A 148 19.48 6.08 12.71
C LEU A 148 19.79 4.69 12.14
N ASP A 149 18.75 3.88 11.97
CA ASP A 149 18.84 2.56 11.38
C ASP A 149 18.48 2.63 9.89
N LYS A 150 17.29 3.14 9.59
CA LYS A 150 16.74 3.15 8.23
C LYS A 150 15.72 4.26 8.01
N LEU A 151 15.86 5.01 6.92
CA LEU A 151 14.77 5.83 6.39
C LEU A 151 13.95 4.95 5.48
N CYS A 152 12.64 4.94 5.66
CA CYS A 152 11.77 4.19 4.79
C CYS A 152 10.79 5.13 4.11
N ASN A 153 10.59 4.92 2.81
CA ASN A 153 9.62 5.60 1.98
C ASN A 153 8.64 4.56 1.43
N ARG A 154 7.33 4.77 1.59
CA ARG A 154 6.28 3.85 1.11
C ARG A 154 5.19 4.58 0.34
N PRO A 155 4.65 3.95 -0.72
CA PRO A 155 3.44 4.45 -1.36
C PRO A 155 2.24 4.08 -0.49
N GLU A 156 1.43 5.07 -0.16
CA GLU A 156 0.16 4.88 0.54
C GLU A 156 -0.98 5.54 -0.23
N ALA A 157 -2.17 4.93 -0.18
CA ALA A 157 -3.34 5.44 -0.91
C ALA A 157 -4.05 6.50 -0.09
N PHE A 158 -4.28 7.68 -0.67
CA PHE A 158 -5.05 8.74 -0.05
C PHE A 158 -6.22 9.16 -0.92
N SER A 159 -7.39 9.30 -0.28
CA SER A 159 -8.54 10.01 -0.83
C SER A 159 -8.37 11.53 -0.59
N PRO A 160 -9.08 12.39 -1.34
CA PRO A 160 -9.06 13.85 -1.12
C PRO A 160 -9.40 14.29 0.30
N ASP A 161 -10.26 13.53 1.00
CA ASP A 161 -10.69 13.80 2.37
C ASP A 161 -9.99 12.92 3.44
N CYS A 162 -9.00 12.13 3.02
CA CYS A 162 -8.24 11.19 3.86
C CYS A 162 -9.11 10.14 4.59
N LYS A 163 -10.28 9.81 4.04
CA LYS A 163 -11.15 8.73 4.55
C LYS A 163 -11.09 7.50 3.66
N TRP A 164 -11.42 6.36 4.25
CA TRP A 164 -11.61 5.12 3.50
C TRP A 164 -12.76 5.24 2.50
N ILE A 165 -12.66 4.52 1.39
CA ILE A 165 -13.71 4.39 0.39
C ILE A 165 -14.29 2.98 0.53
N VAL A 166 -15.45 2.89 1.18
CA VAL A 166 -16.15 1.62 1.41
C VAL A 166 -17.59 1.74 0.92
N GLY A 167 -17.99 0.85 0.02
CA GLY A 167 -19.37 0.78 -0.47
C GLY A 167 -19.51 0.28 -1.89
N GLU A 168 -20.75 0.19 -2.35
CA GLU A 168 -21.09 -0.15 -3.74
C GLU A 168 -20.86 1.04 -4.67
N ALA A 169 -20.23 0.77 -5.81
CA ALA A 169 -20.00 1.78 -6.84
C ALA A 169 -21.32 2.17 -7.53
N PRO A 170 -21.60 3.46 -7.71
CA PRO A 170 -22.85 3.91 -8.35
C PRO A 170 -22.94 3.54 -9.84
N GLU A 171 -21.81 3.29 -10.49
CA GLU A 171 -21.76 3.01 -11.93
C GLU A 171 -22.18 1.58 -12.30
N ILE A 172 -21.87 0.59 -11.43
CA ILE A 172 -22.07 -0.83 -11.70
C ILE A 172 -22.56 -1.52 -10.42
N ARG A 173 -23.74 -2.14 -10.49
CA ARG A 173 -24.31 -2.96 -9.41
C ARG A 173 -23.42 -4.16 -9.10
N ASN A 174 -23.32 -4.48 -7.82
CA ASN A 174 -22.48 -5.52 -7.24
C ASN A 174 -20.96 -5.32 -7.43
N TYR A 175 -20.53 -4.12 -7.83
CA TYR A 175 -19.13 -3.71 -7.71
C TYR A 175 -18.99 -2.96 -6.38
N LEU A 176 -18.20 -3.48 -5.45
CA LEU A 176 -17.89 -2.83 -4.18
C LEU A 176 -16.44 -2.36 -4.15
N ILE A 177 -16.17 -1.34 -3.35
CA ILE A 177 -14.83 -0.79 -3.10
C ILE A 177 -14.57 -0.91 -1.59
N ALA A 178 -13.34 -1.26 -1.23
CA ALA A 178 -12.82 -1.20 0.13
C ALA A 178 -11.33 -0.83 0.07
N ALA A 179 -11.04 0.46 -0.07
CA ALA A 179 -9.70 0.98 -0.33
C ALA A 179 -9.46 2.34 0.34
#